data_AF-A0A8I1PEL9-F1
#
_entry.id   AF-A0A8I1PEL9-F1
#
_cell.length_a   1.000
_cell.length_b   1.000
_cell.length_c   1.000
_cell.angle_alpha   90.00
_cell.angle_beta   90.00
_cell.angle_gamma   90.00
#
_symmetry.space_group_name_H-M   'P 1'
#
loop_
_entity.id
_entity.type
_entity.pdbx_description
1 polymer ?
#
loop_
_entity_poly.entity_id
_entity_poly.type
_entity_poly.pdbx_seq_one_letter_code
_entity_poly.pdbx_strand_id
1 'polypeptide(L)' 'MASWDDVRRLAPADALIADDPADLFTTPHFDGDRTVLVRLDAIAADELAEVVEGALPARASKRLAATYLEAR' A
#
# COMPACT_ATOMS: atom_id res chain seq x y z
N MET A 1 19.36 11.13 -4.65
CA MET A 1 18.91 10.78 -3.29
C MET A 1 17.43 11.10 -3.26
N ALA A 2 16.56 10.09 -3.39
CA ALA A 2 15.11 10.30 -3.47
C ALA A 2 14.63 11.03 -2.22
N SER A 3 13.77 12.04 -2.39
CA SER A 3 13.22 12.80 -1.27
C SER A 3 12.43 11.85 -0.36
N TRP A 4 12.49 12.07 0.94
CA TRP A 4 11.72 11.29 1.91
C TRP A 4 10.19 11.35 1.66
N ASP A 5 9.73 12.42 1.01
CA ASP A 5 8.36 12.58 0.53
C ASP A 5 8.02 11.73 -0.71
N ASP A 6 9.00 11.38 -1.55
CA ASP A 6 8.81 10.50 -2.70
C ASP A 6 8.68 9.03 -2.29
N VAL A 7 9.36 8.65 -1.21
CA VAL A 7 9.36 7.28 -0.67
C VAL A 7 8.02 6.91 -0.02
N ARG A 8 7.16 7.87 0.35
CA ARG A 8 5.93 7.63 1.14
C ARG A 8 4.62 7.92 0.39
N ARG A 9 4.51 7.53 -0.87
CA ARG A 9 3.26 7.70 -1.64
C ARG A 9 2.47 6.40 -1.75
N LEU A 10 1.69 6.11 -0.70
CA LEU A 10 0.47 5.34 -0.90
C LEU A 10 -0.66 6.35 -1.18
N ALA A 11 -1.46 6.09 -2.22
CA ALA A 11 -2.68 6.86 -2.47
C ALA A 11 -3.63 6.77 -1.25
N PRO A 12 -4.57 7.72 -1.08
CA PRO A 12 -5.62 7.59 -0.07
C PRO A 12 -6.36 6.25 -0.21
N ALA A 13 -6.81 5.68 0.90
CA ALA A 13 -7.51 4.39 0.91
C ALA A 13 -8.69 4.36 -0.07
N ASP A 14 -9.49 5.42 -0.12
CA ASP A 14 -10.62 5.54 -1.05
C ASP A 14 -10.19 5.54 -2.52
N ALA A 15 -9.02 6.12 -2.84
CA ALA A 15 -8.51 6.13 -4.20
C ALA A 15 -8.04 4.74 -4.63
N LEU A 16 -7.37 4.00 -3.74
CA LEU A 16 -6.97 2.61 -3.99
C LEU A 16 -8.20 1.71 -4.19
N ILE A 17 -9.19 1.84 -3.31
CA ILE A 17 -10.44 1.06 -3.42
C ILE A 17 -11.21 1.42 -4.69
N ALA A 18 -11.14 2.66 -5.17
CA ALA A 18 -11.80 3.07 -6.41
C ALA A 18 -11.13 2.49 -7.65
N ASP A 19 -9.80 2.33 -7.64
CA ASP A 19 -9.06 1.69 -8.73
C ASP A 19 -9.37 0.18 -8.79
N ASP A 20 -9.37 -0.51 -7.63
CA ASP A 20 -9.53 -1.97 -7.55
C ASP A 20 -10.61 -2.43 -6.55
N PRO A 21 -11.90 -2.12 -6.77
CA PRO A 21 -12.97 -2.37 -5.80
C PRO A 21 -13.35 -3.86 -5.63
N ALA A 22 -12.90 -4.73 -6.55
CA ALA A 22 -13.09 -6.17 -6.43
C ALA A 22 -12.18 -6.77 -5.36
N ASP A 23 -10.95 -6.27 -5.27
CA ASP A 23 -9.87 -6.84 -4.45
C ASP A 23 -9.63 -6.04 -3.18
N LEU A 24 -9.87 -4.73 -3.22
CA LEU A 24 -9.67 -3.80 -2.12
C LEU A 24 -10.99 -3.34 -1.53
N PHE A 25 -11.07 -3.27 -0.21
CA PHE A 25 -12.25 -2.77 0.49
C PHE A 25 -11.88 -2.16 1.84
N THR A 26 -12.87 -1.53 2.48
CA THR A 26 -12.75 -1.05 3.86
C THR A 26 -13.94 -1.52 4.69
N THR A 27 -13.88 -1.30 5.99
CA THR A 27 -15.00 -1.47 6.92
C THR A 27 -15.08 -0.24 7.82
N PRO A 28 -16.23 0.04 8.46
CA PRO A 28 -16.38 1.22 9.33
C PRO A 28 -15.33 1.35 10.44
N HIS A 29 -14.65 0.25 10.80
CA HIS A 29 -13.56 0.26 11.77
C HIS A 29 -12.34 1.08 11.30
N PHE A 30 -12.12 1.20 9.99
CA PHE A 30 -10.98 1.92 9.39
C PHE A 30 -11.39 3.29 8.80
N ASP A 31 -12.57 3.80 9.16
CA ASP A 31 -13.02 5.12 8.69
C ASP A 31 -12.07 6.22 9.17
N GLY A 32 -11.58 7.03 8.24
CA GLY A 32 -10.61 8.10 8.51
C GLY A 32 -9.16 7.65 8.64
N ASP A 33 -8.88 6.34 8.57
CA ASP A 33 -7.54 5.78 8.50
C ASP A 33 -7.09 5.56 7.04
N ARG A 34 -5.78 5.46 6.82
CA ARG A 34 -5.20 5.09 5.51
C ARG A 34 -5.03 3.58 5.34
N THR A 35 -5.96 2.81 5.90
CA THR A 35 -5.90 1.34 5.88
C THR A 35 -6.91 0.81 4.87
N VAL A 36 -6.47 -0.13 4.03
CA VAL A 36 -7.34 -0.92 3.15
C VAL A 36 -7.23 -2.39 3.52
N LEU A 37 -8.28 -3.15 3.25
CA LEU A 37 -8.32 -4.61 3.35
C LEU A 37 -8.22 -5.20 1.96
N VAL A 38 -7.52 -6.34 1.84
CA VAL A 38 -7.31 -7.03 0.57
C VAL A 38 -7.98 -8.41 0.62
N ARG A 39 -8.71 -8.77 -0.44
CA ARG A 39 -9.27 -10.11 -0.65
C ARG A 39 -8.21 -11.04 -1.23
N LEU A 40 -7.58 -11.83 -0.37
CA LEU A 40 -6.48 -12.72 -0.76
C LEU A 40 -6.91 -13.88 -1.69
N ASP A 41 -8.20 -14.18 -1.76
CA ASP A 41 -8.78 -15.20 -2.64
C ASP A 41 -9.14 -14.69 -4.04
N ALA A 42 -9.14 -13.36 -4.24
CA ALA A 42 -9.51 -12.70 -5.49
C ALA A 42 -8.32 -12.03 -6.20
N ILE A 43 -7.39 -11.45 -5.45
CA ILE A 43 -6.26 -10.69 -5.98
C ILE A 43 -5.17 -11.60 -6.57
N ALA A 44 -4.53 -11.16 -7.66
CA ALA A 44 -3.35 -11.83 -8.19
C ALA A 44 -2.12 -11.60 -7.28
N ALA A 45 -1.16 -12.52 -7.31
CA ALA A 45 0.00 -12.44 -6.41
C ALA A 45 0.94 -11.27 -6.72
N ASP A 46 1.05 -10.89 -7.98
CA ASP A 46 1.79 -9.72 -8.47
C ASP A 46 1.11 -8.41 -8.06
N GLU A 47 -0.20 -8.31 -8.23
CA GLU A 47 -0.99 -7.16 -7.74
C GLU A 47 -0.89 -7.01 -6.22
N LEU A 48 -0.99 -8.12 -5.47
CA LEU A 48 -0.80 -8.11 -4.02
C LEU A 48 0.60 -7.63 -3.63
N ALA A 49 1.62 -8.00 -4.40
CA ALA A 49 2.98 -7.52 -4.17
C ALA A 49 3.03 -5.99 -4.34
N GLU A 50 2.46 -5.43 -5.41
CA GLU A 50 2.42 -3.98 -5.62
C GLU A 50 1.72 -3.23 -4.47
N VAL A 51 0.59 -3.75 -3.98
CA VAL A 51 -0.14 -3.17 -2.85
C VAL A 51 0.70 -3.18 -1.57
N VAL A 52 1.33 -4.32 -1.25
CA VAL A 52 2.16 -4.48 -0.04
C VAL A 52 3.42 -3.60 -0.11
N GLU A 53 4.04 -3.54 -1.29
CA GLU A 53 5.23 -2.72 -1.53
C GLU A 53 4.91 -1.22 -1.39
N GLY A 54 3.80 -0.75 -1.95
CA GLY A 54 3.33 0.63 -1.79
C GLY A 54 2.99 0.99 -0.34
N ALA A 55 2.53 0.01 0.45
CA ALA A 55 2.23 0.18 1.87
C ALA A 55 3.47 0.07 2.77
N LEU A 56 4.56 -0.57 2.31
CA LEU A 56 5.76 -0.82 3.10
C LEU A 56 6.33 0.47 3.72
N PRO A 57 6.49 1.61 3.02
CA PRO A 57 7.02 2.84 3.60
C PRO A 57 6.15 3.44 4.71
N ALA A 58 4.86 3.11 4.76
CA ALA A 58 3.96 3.55 5.83
C ALA A 58 4.17 2.76 7.14
N ARG A 59 4.77 1.56 7.07
CA ARG A 59 4.94 0.64 8.21
C ARG A 59 6.40 0.34 8.56
N ALA A 60 7.29 0.39 7.58
CA ALA A 60 8.69 0.06 7.73
C ALA A 60 9.51 1.24 8.27
N SER A 61 10.62 0.90 8.93
CA SER A 61 11.63 1.91 9.27
C SER A 61 12.19 2.55 8.01
N LYS A 62 12.68 3.79 8.16
CA LYS A 62 13.27 4.57 7.07
C LYS A 62 14.30 3.81 6.25
N ARG A 63 15.20 3.11 6.95
CA ARG A 63 16.27 2.32 6.36
C ARG A 63 15.73 1.09 5.65
N LEU A 64 14.78 0.37 6.25
CA LEU A 64 14.21 -0.85 5.66
C LEU A 64 13.47 -0.54 4.35
N ALA A 65 12.64 0.50 4.33
CA ALA A 65 11.94 0.92 3.12
C ALA A 65 12.91 1.31 2.00
N ALA A 66 13.94 2.10 2.33
CA ALA A 66 14.97 2.48 1.36
C ALA A 66 15.74 1.27 0.80
N THR A 67 16.22 0.38 1.67
CA THR A 67 16.94 -0.83 1.24
C THR A 67 16.08 -1.74 0.37
N TYR A 68 14.79 -1.86 0.67
CA TYR A 68 13.87 -2.66 -0.14
C TYR A 68 13.65 -2.04 -1.54
N LEU A 69 13.41 -0.73 -1.61
CA LEU A 69 13.20 -0.02 -2.88
C LEU A 69 14.47 0.06 -3.74
N GLU A 70 15.66 0.10 -3.12
CA GLU A 70 16.95 0.08 -3.83
C GLU A 70 17.30 -1.30 -4.41
N ALA A 71 16.79 -2.38 -3.80
CA ALA A 71 17.04 -3.75 -4.22
C ALA A 71 16.09 -4.24 -5.34
N ARG A 72 15.14 -3.39 -5.75
CA ARG A 72 14.14 -3.66 -6.77
C ARG A 72 14.56 -3.09 -8.12
#